data_AF-A0A3D3ADW8-F1
#
_entry.id   AF-A0A3D3ADW8-F1
#
_cell.length_a   1.000
_cell.length_b   1.000
_cell.length_c   1.000
_cell.angle_alpha   90.00
_cell.angle_beta   90.00
_cell.angle_gamma   90.00
#
_symmetry.space_group_name_H-M   'P 1'
#
loop_
_entity.id
_entity.type
_entity.pdbx_description
1 polymer ?
#
loop_
_entity_poly.entity_id
_entity_poly.type
_entity_poly.pdbx_seq_one_letter_code
_entity_poly.pdbx_strand_id
1 'polypeptide(L)'
;TLEKMVDGVRDGSSEKTDISGITKMLDDIAASGNSSNGDEAAATIEEAPLKEKAPSNSINFELNVYDEDIIKQAKEKNYNVFKAEVNLYNDCKLKSARAFLVYKNLEESGEIVKSIPSIEDIEQEKFDYSFVFVYVTNKTAEEVKKLIESV
;
A
#
# COMPACT_ATOMS: atom_id res chain seq x y z
N THR A 1 31.12 6.70 -38.99
CA THR A 1 32.01 5.65 -38.49
C THR A 1 32.99 6.25 -37.51
N LEU A 2 32.68 6.08 -36.23
CA LEU A 2 33.46 6.42 -35.04
C LEU A 2 33.08 5.32 -34.02
N GLU A 3 33.33 4.05 -34.30
CA GLU A 3 34.64 3.39 -34.10
C GLU A 3 35.55 4.16 -33.13
N LYS A 4 35.67 3.58 -31.92
CA LYS A 4 36.67 3.87 -30.88
C LYS A 4 36.46 5.12 -30.03
N MET A 5 35.51 5.03 -29.10
CA MET A 5 35.84 5.22 -27.69
C MET A 5 35.43 3.96 -26.95
N VAL A 6 36.35 3.00 -27.05
CA VAL A 6 36.40 1.81 -26.22
C VAL A 6 37.13 2.18 -24.93
N ASP A 7 36.75 1.48 -23.86
CA ASP A 7 37.53 1.14 -22.66
C ASP A 7 37.32 1.86 -21.32
N GLY A 8 37.11 0.98 -20.32
CA GLY A 8 36.88 1.22 -18.89
C GLY A 8 35.43 0.87 -18.56
N VAL A 9 35.05 -0.29 -18.02
CA VAL A 9 35.61 -1.12 -16.93
C VAL A 9 34.81 -2.45 -17.04
N ARG A 10 35.35 -3.66 -17.30
CA ARG A 10 36.34 -4.47 -16.56
C ARG A 10 36.02 -4.60 -15.07
N ASP A 11 35.01 -5.40 -14.71
CA ASP A 11 35.22 -6.54 -13.81
C ASP A 11 34.01 -7.48 -13.83
N GLY A 12 34.28 -8.78 -13.89
CA GLY A 12 33.26 -9.81 -13.83
C GLY A 12 32.91 -10.11 -12.38
N SER A 13 31.70 -9.72 -11.98
CA SER A 13 31.02 -10.33 -10.84
C SER A 13 29.68 -10.84 -11.33
N SER A 14 29.71 -12.00 -11.98
CA SER A 14 28.52 -12.82 -12.14
C SER A 14 28.18 -13.41 -10.77
N GLU A 15 27.62 -12.57 -9.90
CA GLU A 15 27.02 -13.08 -8.68
C GLU A 15 25.68 -13.69 -9.06
N LYS A 16 25.77 -14.99 -9.35
CA LYS A 16 24.65 -15.89 -9.54
C LYS A 16 23.87 -15.86 -8.23
N THR A 17 22.92 -14.93 -8.13
CA THR A 17 21.97 -14.94 -7.01
C THR A 17 21.16 -16.20 -7.17
N ASP A 18 21.44 -17.17 -6.30
CA ASP A 18 20.88 -18.52 -6.33
C ASP A 18 19.37 -18.43 -6.03
N ILE A 19 18.58 -18.31 -7.08
CA ILE A 19 17.11 -18.26 -7.04
C ILE A 19 16.47 -19.60 -6.62
N SER A 20 17.28 -20.64 -6.34
CA SER A 20 16.82 -21.97 -5.94
C SER A 20 16.08 -21.98 -4.59
N GLY A 21 16.27 -20.98 -3.74
CA GLY A 21 15.55 -20.87 -2.46
C GLY A 21 14.11 -20.35 -2.60
N ILE A 22 13.89 -19.44 -3.55
CA ILE A 22 12.61 -18.74 -3.73
C ILE A 22 11.60 -19.64 -4.45
N THR A 23 12.08 -20.47 -5.39
CA THR A 23 11.25 -21.48 -6.06
C THR A 23 10.76 -22.54 -5.09
N LYS A 24 11.58 -22.95 -4.12
CA LYS A 24 11.21 -23.95 -3.11
C LYS A 24 10.12 -23.45 -2.16
N MET A 25 10.19 -22.17 -1.75
CA MET A 25 9.17 -21.55 -0.89
C MET A 25 7.82 -21.39 -1.63
N LEU A 26 7.84 -21.18 -2.94
CA LEU A 26 6.63 -21.16 -3.76
C LEU A 26 6.03 -22.55 -3.98
N ASP A 27 6.86 -23.58 -4.14
CA ASP A 27 6.42 -24.99 -4.23
C ASP A 27 5.76 -25.47 -2.92
N ASP A 28 6.30 -25.10 -1.75
CA ASP A 28 5.71 -25.43 -0.44
C ASP A 28 4.35 -24.76 -0.23
N ILE A 29 4.16 -23.52 -0.69
CA ILE A 29 2.88 -22.81 -0.59
C ILE A 29 1.86 -23.37 -1.60
N ALA A 30 2.31 -23.76 -2.80
CA ALA A 30 1.45 -24.37 -3.81
C ALA A 30 1.03 -25.80 -3.45
N ALA A 31 1.87 -26.55 -2.73
CA ALA A 31 1.57 -27.90 -2.25
C ALA A 31 0.73 -27.91 -0.96
N SER A 32 0.80 -26.85 -0.13
CA SER A 32 0.03 -26.75 1.12
C SER A 32 -1.39 -26.18 0.91
N GLY A 33 -2.06 -26.71 -0.11
CA GLY A 33 -3.50 -26.59 -0.31
C GLY A 33 -4.24 -27.69 0.42
N ASN A 34 -4.67 -27.39 1.65
CA ASN A 34 -5.83 -27.97 2.36
C ASN A 34 -5.73 -29.42 2.90
N SER A 35 -5.52 -29.57 4.21
CA SER A 35 -6.18 -30.61 5.05
C SER A 35 -6.12 -30.29 6.55
N SER A 36 -7.31 -29.98 7.08
CA SER A 36 -7.95 -30.44 8.32
C SER A 36 -7.16 -30.89 9.57
N ASN A 37 -7.66 -30.36 10.70
CA ASN A 37 -7.82 -30.95 12.04
C ASN A 37 -6.62 -31.12 13.01
N GLY A 38 -6.83 -30.64 14.25
CA GLY A 38 -6.53 -31.41 15.45
C GLY A 38 -5.70 -30.73 16.55
N ASP A 39 -6.42 -30.18 17.54
CA ASP A 39 -6.19 -30.16 19.00
C ASP A 39 -4.82 -29.89 19.68
N GLU A 40 -4.90 -28.96 20.65
CA GLU A 40 -4.28 -28.93 22.00
C GLU A 40 -2.74 -28.80 22.12
N ALA A 41 -2.11 -27.96 22.95
CA ALA A 41 -2.52 -27.19 24.13
C ALA A 41 -1.44 -26.13 24.50
N ALA A 42 -1.85 -25.21 25.40
CA ALA A 42 -1.07 -24.54 26.47
C ALA A 42 -0.60 -23.08 26.29
N ALA A 43 -1.30 -22.21 27.05
CA ALA A 43 -0.84 -21.01 27.79
C ALA A 43 -0.37 -19.80 26.94
N THR A 44 -0.76 -18.54 27.18
CA THR A 44 -1.07 -17.78 28.40
C THR A 44 -1.96 -16.57 28.06
N ILE A 45 -2.72 -16.12 29.06
CA ILE A 45 -3.62 -14.97 29.06
C ILE A 45 -2.81 -13.66 29.02
N GLU A 46 -3.05 -12.80 28.03
CA GLU A 46 -2.98 -11.34 28.19
C GLU A 46 -4.17 -10.71 27.47
N GLU A 47 -5.08 -10.18 28.28
CA GLU A 47 -6.31 -9.50 27.90
C GLU A 47 -5.97 -8.03 27.60
N ALA A 48 -5.97 -7.65 26.33
CA ALA A 48 -6.04 -6.27 25.88
C ALA A 48 -7.23 -6.16 24.91
N PRO A 49 -8.22 -5.28 25.15
CA PRO A 49 -9.47 -5.30 24.41
C PRO A 49 -9.23 -4.81 22.98
N LEU A 50 -9.18 -5.76 22.04
CA LEU A 50 -9.18 -5.48 20.61
C LEU A 50 -10.54 -4.91 20.20
N LYS A 51 -10.50 -3.62 19.89
CA LYS A 51 -11.12 -2.97 18.72
C LYS A 51 -12.42 -3.60 18.23
N GLU A 52 -13.50 -2.91 18.59
CA GLU A 52 -14.79 -2.91 17.92
C GLU A 52 -14.60 -2.95 16.39
N LYS A 53 -14.99 -4.07 15.80
CA LYS A 53 -15.02 -4.30 14.36
C LYS A 53 -16.14 -3.45 13.78
N ALA A 54 -15.81 -2.22 13.40
CA ALA A 54 -16.64 -1.41 12.51
C ALA A 54 -16.93 -2.20 11.22
N PRO A 55 -18.12 -2.03 10.60
CA PRO A 55 -18.49 -2.77 9.41
C PRO A 55 -17.48 -2.46 8.30
N SER A 56 -16.70 -3.47 7.92
CA SER A 56 -15.72 -3.33 6.85
C SER A 56 -16.47 -3.28 5.52
N ASN A 57 -16.77 -2.06 5.08
CA ASN A 57 -17.11 -1.78 3.70
C ASN A 57 -15.79 -1.90 2.90
N SER A 58 -15.33 -3.14 2.69
CA SER A 58 -14.07 -3.41 2.00
C SER A 58 -14.17 -2.91 0.56
N ILE A 59 -13.59 -1.74 0.29
CA ILE A 59 -13.46 -1.24 -1.08
C ILE A 59 -12.61 -2.24 -1.87
N ASN A 60 -13.16 -2.80 -2.95
CA ASN A 60 -12.45 -3.71 -3.83
C ASN A 60 -11.30 -2.93 -4.49
N PHE A 61 -10.07 -3.30 -4.13
CA PHE A 61 -8.88 -2.51 -4.40
C PHE A 61 -7.90 -3.34 -5.22
N GLU A 62 -7.76 -2.99 -6.50
CA GLU A 62 -6.83 -3.64 -7.44
C GLU A 62 -5.80 -2.62 -7.94
N LEU A 63 -4.54 -3.03 -8.01
CA LEU A 63 -3.46 -2.26 -8.63
C LEU A 63 -3.27 -2.75 -10.07
N ASN A 64 -3.09 -1.82 -11.01
CA ASN A 64 -2.69 -2.19 -12.37
C ASN A 64 -1.15 -2.24 -12.46
N VAL A 65 -0.64 -2.74 -13.58
CA VAL A 65 0.81 -2.88 -13.82
C VAL A 65 1.56 -1.54 -13.75
N TYR A 66 0.92 -0.43 -14.11
CA TYR A 66 1.52 0.91 -14.00
C TYR A 66 1.61 1.37 -12.54
N ASP A 67 0.56 1.15 -11.75
CA ASP A 67 0.54 1.46 -10.32
C ASP A 67 1.65 0.68 -9.60
N GLU A 68 1.82 -0.60 -9.94
CA GLU A 68 2.87 -1.47 -9.39
C GLU A 68 4.28 -0.99 -9.77
N ASP A 69 4.49 -0.55 -11.01
CA ASP A 69 5.78 -0.03 -11.47
C ASP A 69 6.17 1.25 -10.72
N ILE A 70 5.21 2.19 -10.55
CA ILE A 70 5.43 3.42 -9.76
C ILE A 70 5.79 3.07 -8.31
N ILE A 71 5.07 2.14 -7.69
CA ILE A 71 5.33 1.68 -6.32
C ILE A 71 6.72 1.04 -6.20
N LYS A 72 7.13 0.25 -7.20
CA LYS A 72 8.45 -0.38 -7.23
C LYS A 72 9.56 0.67 -7.33
N GLN A 73 9.44 1.63 -8.25
CA GLN A 73 10.38 2.73 -8.39
C GLN A 73 10.46 3.60 -7.13
N ALA A 74 9.34 3.84 -6.45
CA ALA A 74 9.30 4.55 -5.18
C ALA A 74 10.11 3.84 -4.10
N LYS A 75 9.96 2.50 -3.99
CA LYS A 75 10.73 1.68 -3.04
C LYS A 75 12.22 1.65 -3.36
N GLU A 76 12.60 1.55 -4.64
CA GLU A 76 14.00 1.62 -5.07
C GLU A 76 14.66 2.96 -4.70
N LYS A 77 13.87 4.04 -4.68
CA LYS A 77 14.28 5.38 -4.23
C LYS A 77 14.19 5.59 -2.70
N ASN A 78 13.91 4.54 -1.92
CA ASN A 78 13.73 4.59 -0.47
C ASN A 78 12.57 5.49 0.01
N TYR A 79 11.52 5.65 -0.78
CA TYR A 79 10.27 6.26 -0.31
C TYR A 79 9.38 5.22 0.37
N ASN A 80 8.53 5.71 1.29
CA ASN A 80 7.49 4.93 1.91
C ASN A 80 6.23 4.93 1.04
N VAL A 81 5.60 3.77 0.92
CA VAL A 81 4.34 3.60 0.18
C VAL A 81 3.28 3.14 1.15
N PHE A 82 2.14 3.80 1.13
CA PHE A 82 1.05 3.54 2.07
C PHE A 82 -0.29 3.49 1.36
N LYS A 83 -1.15 2.60 1.87
CA LYS A 83 -2.59 2.58 1.57
C LYS A 83 -3.30 3.29 2.72
N ALA A 84 -3.83 4.49 2.46
CA ALA A 84 -4.65 5.24 3.40
C ALA A 84 -6.12 4.94 3.13
N GLU A 85 -6.77 4.21 4.03
CA GLU A 85 -8.21 3.99 4.02
C GLU A 85 -8.87 4.94 5.02
N VAL A 86 -9.74 5.81 4.53
CA VAL A 86 -10.37 6.87 5.33
C VAL A 86 -11.86 6.62 5.37
N ASN A 87 -12.41 6.61 6.58
CA ASN A 87 -13.83 6.47 6.84
C ASN A 87 -14.33 7.75 7.50
N LEU A 88 -15.29 8.41 6.86
CA LEU A 88 -16.03 9.54 7.38
C LEU A 88 -17.16 9.04 8.28
N TYR A 89 -17.56 9.86 9.24
CA TYR A 89 -18.76 9.59 10.04
C TYR A 89 -20.01 9.64 9.14
N ASN A 90 -21.00 8.77 9.42
CA ASN A 90 -22.24 8.67 8.65
C ASN A 90 -23.07 9.96 8.62
N ASP A 91 -22.88 10.87 9.57
CA ASP A 91 -23.54 12.17 9.66
C ASP A 91 -22.67 13.33 9.15
N CYS A 92 -21.53 13.03 8.52
CA CYS A 92 -20.60 14.03 8.01
C CYS A 92 -21.25 14.88 6.92
N LYS A 93 -21.35 16.19 7.17
CA LYS A 93 -21.75 17.18 6.16
C LYS A 93 -20.58 17.46 5.22
N LEU A 94 -20.88 17.70 3.95
CA LEU A 94 -19.89 18.08 2.92
C LEU A 94 -18.75 17.05 2.78
N LYS A 95 -19.11 15.77 2.59
CA LYS A 95 -18.15 14.66 2.48
C LYS A 95 -17.07 14.92 1.42
N SER A 96 -17.44 15.45 0.26
CA SER A 96 -16.48 15.78 -0.80
C SER A 96 -15.48 16.85 -0.39
N ALA A 97 -15.90 17.86 0.36
CA ALA A 97 -14.99 18.91 0.83
C ALA A 97 -13.93 18.36 1.80
N ARG A 98 -14.33 17.47 2.72
CA ARG A 98 -13.38 16.80 3.62
C ARG A 98 -12.46 15.86 2.88
N ALA A 99 -12.98 15.05 1.96
CA ALA A 99 -12.16 14.16 1.15
C ALA A 99 -11.14 14.94 0.30
N PHE A 100 -11.55 16.09 -0.24
CA PHE A 100 -10.66 16.99 -0.98
C PHE A 100 -9.55 17.60 -0.10
N LEU A 101 -9.86 17.95 1.15
CA LEU A 101 -8.83 18.42 2.10
C LEU A 101 -7.82 17.32 2.45
N VAL A 102 -8.28 16.09 2.65
CA VAL A 102 -7.39 14.94 2.86
C VAL A 102 -6.49 14.74 1.63
N TYR A 103 -7.07 14.75 0.43
CA TYR A 103 -6.33 14.69 -0.83
C TYR A 103 -5.27 15.80 -0.91
N LYS A 104 -5.65 17.06 -0.66
CA LYS A 104 -4.74 18.21 -0.67
C LYS A 104 -3.58 18.03 0.29
N ASN A 105 -3.85 17.67 1.53
CA ASN A 105 -2.80 17.47 2.52
C ASN A 105 -1.82 16.36 2.08
N LEU A 106 -2.35 15.24 1.57
CA LEU A 106 -1.52 14.14 1.07
C LEU A 106 -0.67 14.57 -0.14
N GLU A 107 -1.26 15.28 -1.12
CA GLU A 107 -0.59 15.85 -2.30
C GLU A 107 0.54 16.82 -1.91
N GLU A 108 0.36 17.65 -0.89
CA GLU A 108 1.41 18.57 -0.42
C GLU A 108 2.58 17.86 0.27
N SER A 109 2.37 16.61 0.73
CA SER A 109 3.34 15.85 1.51
C SER A 109 3.96 14.67 0.76
N GLY A 110 3.55 14.43 -0.49
CA GLY A 110 3.91 13.25 -1.25
C GLY A 110 3.20 13.18 -2.59
N GLU A 111 3.17 12.01 -3.19
CA GLU A 111 2.55 11.77 -4.50
C GLU A 111 1.45 10.72 -4.36
N ILE A 112 0.25 11.02 -4.89
CA ILE A 112 -0.87 10.09 -4.88
C ILE A 112 -0.83 9.27 -6.17
N VAL A 113 -0.63 7.96 -6.03
CA VAL A 113 -0.56 7.00 -7.14
C VAL A 113 -1.96 6.60 -7.58
N LYS A 114 -2.86 6.39 -6.62
CA LYS A 114 -4.23 5.93 -6.89
C LYS A 114 -5.22 6.47 -5.88
N SER A 115 -6.43 6.72 -6.35
CA SER A 115 -7.59 7.04 -5.53
C SER A 115 -8.74 6.09 -5.88
N ILE A 116 -9.43 5.57 -4.87
CA ILE A 116 -10.67 4.79 -5.05
C ILE A 116 -11.72 5.31 -4.04
N PRO A 117 -12.82 5.91 -4.51
CA PRO A 117 -13.14 6.22 -5.90
C PRO A 117 -12.21 7.28 -6.50
N SER A 118 -12.32 7.53 -7.81
CA SER A 118 -11.46 8.48 -8.50
C SER A 118 -11.59 9.90 -7.91
N ILE A 119 -10.57 10.75 -8.09
CA ILE A 119 -10.63 12.15 -7.62
C ILE A 119 -11.86 12.87 -8.18
N GLU A 120 -12.17 12.67 -9.46
CA GLU A 120 -13.33 13.29 -10.10
C GLU A 120 -14.66 12.80 -9.47
N ASP A 121 -14.75 11.51 -9.13
CA ASP A 121 -15.92 10.95 -8.44
C ASP A 121 -16.04 11.47 -7.00
N ILE A 122 -14.91 11.67 -6.30
CA ILE A 122 -14.89 12.28 -4.97
C ILE A 122 -15.42 13.71 -5.03
N GLU A 123 -14.98 14.51 -6.00
CA GLU A 123 -15.46 15.88 -6.22
C GLU A 123 -16.95 15.92 -6.57
N GLN A 124 -17.44 14.93 -7.33
CA GLN A 124 -18.86 14.77 -7.68
C GLN A 124 -19.70 14.08 -6.58
N GLU A 125 -19.12 13.81 -5.42
CA GLU A 125 -19.78 13.18 -4.27
C GLU A 125 -20.29 11.74 -4.54
N LYS A 126 -19.71 11.07 -5.54
CA LYS A 126 -20.04 9.69 -5.98
C LYS A 126 -19.33 8.63 -5.14
N PHE A 127 -19.49 8.72 -3.84
CA PHE A 127 -18.98 7.76 -2.87
C PHE A 127 -19.84 7.79 -1.61
N ASP A 128 -19.80 6.75 -0.79
CA ASP A 128 -20.54 6.76 0.48
C ASP A 128 -19.76 7.56 1.52
N TYR A 129 -19.13 6.87 2.47
CA TYR A 129 -18.36 7.48 3.55
C TYR A 129 -16.94 6.95 3.64
N SER A 130 -16.52 6.11 2.69
CA SER A 130 -15.19 5.50 2.67
C SER A 130 -14.49 5.79 1.35
N PHE A 131 -13.21 6.13 1.42
CA PHE A 131 -12.34 6.27 0.25
C PHE A 131 -10.92 5.83 0.60
N VAL A 132 -10.16 5.45 -0.43
CA VAL A 132 -8.80 4.92 -0.32
C VAL A 132 -7.87 5.71 -1.20
N PHE A 133 -6.70 6.06 -0.66
CA PHE A 133 -5.56 6.57 -1.43
C PHE A 133 -4.38 5.62 -1.33
N VAL A 134 -3.71 5.38 -2.47
CA VAL A 134 -2.31 4.92 -2.47
C VAL A 134 -1.44 6.14 -2.67
N TYR A 135 -0.55 6.37 -1.73
CA TYR A 135 0.34 7.51 -1.79
C TYR A 135 1.76 7.10 -1.40
N VAL A 136 2.71 7.86 -1.93
CA VAL A 136 4.14 7.71 -1.75
C VAL A 136 4.65 8.95 -1.02
N THR A 137 5.46 8.78 0.02
CA THR A 137 6.02 9.90 0.78
C THR A 137 7.35 9.52 1.41
N ASN A 138 8.13 10.50 1.84
CA ASN A 138 9.27 10.31 2.74
C ASN A 138 8.89 10.38 4.23
N LYS A 139 7.63 10.71 4.55
CA LYS A 139 7.12 10.77 5.92
C LYS A 139 6.86 9.38 6.52
N THR A 140 6.80 9.34 7.84
CA THR A 140 6.42 8.13 8.59
C THR A 140 4.90 7.92 8.59
N ALA A 141 4.45 6.69 8.90
CA ALA A 141 3.03 6.36 8.97
C ALA A 141 2.28 7.23 10.00
N GLU A 142 2.91 7.56 11.13
CA GLU A 142 2.32 8.40 12.18
C GLU A 142 2.08 9.84 11.71
N GLU A 143 3.06 10.42 11.01
CA GLU A 143 2.93 11.77 10.46
C GLU A 143 1.80 11.86 9.45
N VAL A 144 1.64 10.83 8.60
CA VAL A 144 0.58 10.84 7.60
C VAL A 144 -0.78 10.58 8.22
N LYS A 145 -0.86 9.68 9.22
CA LYS A 145 -2.09 9.52 9.98
C LYS A 145 -2.54 10.86 10.59
N LYS A 146 -1.63 11.59 11.22
CA LYS A 146 -1.89 12.91 11.79
C LYS A 146 -2.34 13.93 10.74
N LEU A 147 -1.78 13.85 9.54
CA LEU A 147 -2.11 14.71 8.41
C LEU A 147 -3.56 14.48 7.92
N ILE A 148 -4.00 13.22 7.90
CA ILE A 148 -5.38 12.83 7.54
C ILE A 148 -6.35 13.23 8.65
N GLU A 149 -5.98 13.01 9.93
CA GLU A 149 -6.81 13.32 11.10
C GLU A 149 -6.96 14.82 11.39
N SER A 150 -6.18 15.68 10.73
CA SER A 150 -6.23 17.14 10.91
C SER A 150 -7.42 17.82 10.19
N VAL A 151 -8.32 17.03 9.58
CA VAL A 151 -9.42 17.48 8.69
C VAL A 151 -10.82 17.29 9.33
#